data_AF-X1TJH5-F1
#
_entry.id   AF-X1TJH5-F1
#
_cell.length_a   1.000
_cell.length_b   1.000
_cell.length_c   1.000
_cell.angle_alpha   90.00
_cell.angle_beta   90.00
_cell.angle_gamma   90.00
#
_symmetry.space_group_name_H-M   'P 1'
#
loop_
_entity.id
_entity.type
_entity.pdbx_description
1 polymer ?
#
loop_
_entity_poly.entity_id
_entity_poly.type
_entity_poly.pdbx_seq_one_letter_code
_entity_poly.pdbx_strand_id
1 'polypeptide(L)'
;MGIIRNKILVKILLWLERLIYRNSCAIVALSPGMADGIRQITGQGKPITVIPNSCDRELFHPDIDGSIIRKKYGWDNKIVFLHAGAMG
;
A
#
# COMPACT_ATOMS: atom_id res chain seq x y z
N MET A 1 -8.32 -3.03 -10.01
CA MET A 1 -9.79 -2.90 -9.87
C MET A 1 -10.27 -1.74 -10.73
N GLY A 2 -11.23 -1.98 -11.63
CA GLY A 2 -11.79 -0.99 -12.55
C GLY A 2 -12.76 -0.02 -11.86
N ILE A 3 -12.31 0.66 -10.80
CA ILE A 3 -13.11 1.61 -10.03
C ILE A 3 -13.46 2.80 -10.92
N ILE A 4 -12.47 3.34 -11.64
CA ILE A 4 -12.68 4.38 -12.64
C ILE A 4 -12.93 3.72 -14.00
N ARG A 5 -14.17 3.80 -14.49
CA ARG A 5 -14.60 3.15 -15.74
C ARG A 5 -14.53 4.05 -16.98
N ASN A 6 -14.52 5.37 -16.80
CA ASN A 6 -14.48 6.31 -17.91
C ASN A 6 -13.09 6.27 -18.59
N LYS A 7 -13.06 5.79 -19.85
CA LYS A 7 -11.81 5.60 -20.61
C LYS A 7 -11.04 6.89 -20.85
N ILE A 8 -11.73 8.03 -21.01
CA ILE A 8 -11.09 9.34 -21.18
C ILE A 8 -10.39 9.73 -19.89
N LEU A 9 -11.10 9.59 -18.75
CA LEU A 9 -10.54 9.92 -17.44
C LEU A 9 -9.35 9.02 -17.10
N VAL A 10 -9.42 7.71 -17.37
CA VAL A 10 -8.29 6.80 -17.18
C VAL A 10 -7.07 7.24 -18.00
N LYS A 11 -7.25 7.64 -19.26
CA LYS A 11 -6.15 8.15 -20.09
C LYS A 11 -5.53 9.41 -19.50
N ILE A 12 -6.35 10.34 -18.99
CA ILE A 12 -5.87 11.58 -18.35
C ILE A 12 -5.05 11.23 -17.10
N LEU A 13 -5.53 10.31 -16.26
CA LEU A 13 -4.84 9.91 -15.04
C LEU A 13 -3.52 9.19 -15.32
N LEU A 14 -3.47 8.30 -16.30
CA LEU A 14 -2.23 7.64 -16.73
C LEU A 14 -1.23 8.63 -17.34
N TRP A 15 -1.72 9.65 -18.05
CA TRP A 15 -0.86 10.73 -18.53
C TRP A 15 -0.29 11.55 -17.37
N LEU A 16 -1.13 11.87 -16.36
CA LEU A 16 -0.71 12.61 -15.18
C LEU A 16 0.33 11.83 -14.36
N GLU A 17 0.13 10.53 -14.18
CA GLU A 17 1.09 9.61 -13.55
C GLU A 17 2.46 9.69 -14.22
N ARG A 18 2.51 9.53 -15.54
CA ARG A 18 3.75 9.66 -16.33
C ARG A 18 4.42 11.02 -16.16
N LEU A 19 3.61 12.08 -16.16
CA LEU A 19 4.10 13.44 -16.01
C LEU A 19 4.77 13.62 -14.62
N ILE A 20 4.14 13.13 -13.56
CA ILE A 20 4.68 13.22 -12.19
C ILE A 20 6.01 12.47 -12.10
N TYR A 21 6.05 11.22 -12.58
CA TYR A 21 7.30 10.45 -12.54
C TYR A 21 8.42 11.05 -13.38
N ARG A 22 8.11 11.60 -14.56
CA ARG A 22 9.12 12.23 -15.41
C ARG A 22 9.77 13.42 -14.71
N ASN A 23 8.97 14.26 -14.04
CA ASN A 23 9.42 15.50 -13.42
C ASN A 23 9.98 15.33 -11.99
N SER A 24 9.88 14.15 -11.38
CA SER A 24 10.51 13.91 -10.07
C SER A 24 12.03 13.74 -10.19
N CYS A 25 12.77 14.22 -9.18
CA CYS A 25 14.22 13.98 -9.07
C CYS A 25 14.51 12.50 -8.78
N ALA A 26 13.76 11.92 -7.84
CA ALA A 26 13.81 10.51 -7.46
C ALA A 26 12.41 10.05 -7.05
N ILE A 27 12.24 8.74 -6.95
CA ILE A 27 10.98 8.11 -6.54
C ILE A 27 11.26 7.15 -5.39
N VAL A 28 10.44 7.22 -4.34
CA VAL A 28 10.43 6.25 -3.24
C VAL A 28 9.25 5.30 -3.44
N ALA A 29 9.55 4.02 -3.62
CA ALA A 29 8.55 2.96 -3.68
C ALA A 29 8.48 2.23 -2.33
N LEU A 30 7.28 1.78 -1.94
CA LEU A 30 7.07 1.14 -0.65
C LEU A 30 7.28 -0.38 -0.69
N SER A 31 7.44 -0.95 -1.88
CA SER A 31 7.69 -2.36 -2.09
C SER A 31 8.41 -2.61 -3.43
N PRO A 32 9.06 -3.77 -3.60
CA PRO A 32 9.64 -4.16 -4.89
C PRO A 32 8.61 -4.14 -6.04
N GLY A 33 7.40 -4.66 -5.80
CA GLY A 33 6.34 -4.69 -6.82
C GLY A 33 5.88 -3.30 -7.25
N MET A 34 5.82 -2.33 -6.32
CA MET A 34 5.55 -0.93 -6.69
C MET A 34 6.69 -0.35 -7.55
N ALA A 35 7.95 -0.59 -7.16
CA ALA A 35 9.09 -0.13 -7.92
C ALA A 35 9.09 -0.69 -9.35
N ASP A 36 8.74 -1.96 -9.51
CA ASP A 36 8.66 -2.61 -10.82
C ASP A 36 7.53 -2.03 -11.68
N GLY A 37 6.36 -1.74 -11.09
CA GLY A 37 5.27 -1.04 -11.78
C GLY A 37 5.69 0.35 -12.27
N ILE A 38 6.44 1.10 -11.45
CA ILE A 38 6.96 2.42 -11.82
C ILE A 38 8.02 2.31 -12.93
N ARG A 39 8.91 1.29 -12.86
CA ARG A 39 9.93 1.03 -13.89
C ARG A 39 9.31 0.68 -15.24
N GLN A 40 8.18 -0.02 -15.27
CA GLN A 40 7.45 -0.29 -16.52
C GLN A 40 6.97 1.00 -17.21
N ILE A 41 6.77 2.08 -16.45
CA ILE A 41 6.31 3.37 -16.96
C ILE A 41 7.48 4.31 -17.28
N THR A 42 8.53 4.30 -16.45
CA THR A 42 9.63 5.27 -16.50
C THR A 42 10.91 4.76 -17.17
N GLY A 43 11.05 3.45 -17.35
CA GLY A 43 12.29 2.80 -17.76
C GLY A 43 13.31 2.68 -16.61
N GLN A 44 14.51 2.20 -16.92
CA GLN A 44 15.56 1.97 -15.91
C GLN A 44 16.38 3.22 -15.52
N GLY A 45 16.23 4.33 -16.25
CA GLY A 45 17.02 5.55 -16.03
C GLY A 45 16.53 6.46 -14.89
N LYS A 46 15.32 6.24 -14.35
CA LYS A 46 14.77 7.05 -13.25
C LYS A 46 15.27 6.52 -11.90
N PRO A 47 15.83 7.36 -11.01
CA PRO A 47 16.22 6.92 -9.67
C PRO A 47 14.99 6.48 -8.86
N ILE A 48 14.94 5.20 -8.53
CA ILE A 48 13.85 4.59 -7.74
C ILE A 48 14.48 3.80 -6.60
N THR A 49 14.13 4.14 -5.36
CA THR A 49 14.58 3.45 -4.15
C THR A 49 13.39 2.83 -3.43
N VAL A 50 13.55 1.58 -2.98
CA VAL A 50 12.54 0.92 -2.15
C VAL A 50 12.80 1.28 -0.69
N ILE A 51 11.85 1.98 -0.07
CA ILE A 51 11.83 2.25 1.37
C ILE A 51 10.46 1.77 1.87
N PRO A 52 10.38 0.62 2.55
CA PRO A 52 9.11 0.07 3.00
C PRO A 52 8.44 1.01 4.01
N ASN A 53 7.12 0.91 4.11
CA ASN A 53 6.37 1.59 5.17
C ASN A 53 6.90 1.17 6.55
N SER A 54 6.91 2.12 7.48
CA SER A 54 7.19 1.89 8.90
C SER A 54 5.91 1.96 9.73
N CYS A 55 5.98 1.44 10.95
CA CYS A 55 4.94 1.59 11.96
C CYS A 55 5.58 1.93 13.32
N ASP A 56 4.77 2.50 14.20
CA ASP A 56 5.15 2.74 15.58
C ASP A 56 5.18 1.41 16.35
N ARG A 57 6.36 1.03 16.86
CA ARG A 57 6.54 -0.24 17.57
C ARG A 57 6.04 -0.20 19.01
N GLU A 58 5.90 0.98 19.61
CA GLU A 58 5.27 1.10 20.93
C GLU A 58 3.76 0.90 20.82
N LEU A 59 3.17 1.30 19.69
CA LEU A 59 1.76 1.07 19.41
C LEU A 59 1.47 -0.34 18.85
N PHE A 60 2.39 -0.90 18.06
CA PHE A 60 2.23 -2.20 17.40
C PHE A 60 3.33 -3.18 17.81
N HIS A 61 3.08 -3.95 18.87
CA HIS A 61 3.99 -5.00 19.35
C HIS A 61 3.22 -6.27 19.77
N PRO A 62 3.86 -7.45 19.74
CA PRO A 62 3.20 -8.73 20.02
C PRO A 62 2.79 -8.90 21.49
N ASP A 63 3.36 -8.11 22.40
CA ASP A 63 3.09 -8.23 23.85
C ASP A 63 1.85 -7.46 24.31
N ILE A 64 1.09 -6.86 23.39
CA ILE A 64 -0.19 -6.21 23.71
C ILE A 64 -1.21 -7.26 24.14
N ASP A 65 -1.78 -7.11 25.33
CA ASP A 65 -2.83 -8.00 25.82
C ASP A 65 -4.15 -7.84 25.04
N GLY A 66 -4.49 -8.86 24.26
CA GLY A 66 -5.74 -8.94 23.49
C GLY A 66 -6.95 -9.46 24.28
N SER A 67 -6.81 -9.81 25.56
CA SER A 67 -7.86 -10.46 26.36
C SER A 67 -9.16 -9.65 26.43
N ILE A 68 -9.05 -8.33 26.62
CA ILE A 68 -10.19 -7.41 26.70
C ILE A 68 -11.00 -7.44 25.39
N ILE A 69 -10.32 -7.40 24.25
CA ILE A 69 -10.94 -7.46 22.92
C ILE A 69 -11.58 -8.83 22.69
N ARG A 70 -10.88 -9.92 23.03
CA ARG A 70 -11.43 -11.28 22.91
C ARG A 70 -12.70 -11.45 23.74
N LYS A 71 -12.72 -10.98 24.98
CA LYS A 71 -13.91 -11.02 25.85
C LYS A 71 -15.04 -10.17 25.28
N LYS A 72 -14.74 -8.94 24.84
CA LYS A 72 -15.72 -8.01 24.26
C LYS A 72 -16.47 -8.61 23.06
N TYR A 73 -15.78 -9.36 22.20
CA TYR A 73 -16.37 -9.97 21.01
C TYR A 73 -16.75 -11.46 21.18
N GLY A 74 -16.66 -12.02 22.40
CA GLY A 74 -16.97 -13.43 22.66
C GLY A 74 -16.09 -14.41 21.86
N TRP A 75 -14.84 -14.02 21.64
CA TRP A 75 -13.85 -14.82 20.92
C TRP A 75 -13.15 -15.83 21.83
N ASP A 76 -12.99 -15.55 23.12
CA ASP A 76 -12.39 -16.45 24.13
C ASP A 76 -11.25 -17.32 23.54
N ASN A 77 -11.46 -18.63 23.42
CA ASN A 77 -10.48 -19.61 22.89
C ASN A 77 -10.63 -19.92 21.40
N LYS A 78 -11.44 -19.17 20.65
CA LYS A 78 -11.66 -19.38 19.22
C LYS A 78 -10.43 -18.94 18.41
N ILE A 79 -10.20 -19.66 17.31
CA ILE A 79 -9.30 -19.23 16.24
C ILE A 79 -9.97 -18.08 15.50
N VAL A 80 -9.25 -16.95 15.36
CA VAL A 80 -9.77 -15.73 14.73
C VAL A 80 -9.02 -15.52 13.43
N PHE A 81 -9.75 -15.51 12.32
CA PHE A 81 -9.24 -15.05 11.03
C PHE A 81 -9.70 -13.60 10.84
N LEU A 82 -8.76 -12.67 10.80
CA LEU A 82 -9.04 -11.24 10.68
C LEU A 82 -8.48 -10.71 9.36
N HIS A 83 -9.34 -10.03 8.60
CA HIS A 83 -8.92 -9.18 7.49
C HIS A 83 -8.94 -7.72 7.96
N ALA A 84 -7.76 -7.13 8.15
CA ALA A 84 -7.58 -5.73 8.52
C ALA A 84 -7.08 -4.96 7.29
N GLY A 85 -8.01 -4.50 6.45
CA GLY A 85 -7.70 -3.79 5.22
C GLY A 85 -8.97 -3.21 4.59
N ALA A 86 -8.77 -2.29 3.64
CA ALA A 86 -9.88 -1.83 2.82
C ALA A 86 -10.41 -2.99 1.97
N MET A 87 -11.72 -3.25 2.04
CA MET A 87 -12.38 -4.15 1.11
C MET A 87 -12.51 -3.43 -0.23
N GLY A 88 -11.87 -3.98 -1.27
CA GLY A 88 -11.92 -3.47 -2.64
C GLY A 88 -12.83 -4.30 -3.52
#